data_AF-A0A9W7MHJ9-F1
#
_entry.id   AF-A0A9W7MHJ9-F1
#
_cell.length_a   1.000
_cell.length_b   1.000
_cell.length_c   1.000
_cell.angle_alpha   90.00
_cell.angle_beta   90.00
_cell.angle_gamma   90.00
#
_symmetry.space_group_name_H-M   'P 1'
#
loop_
_entity.id
_entity.type
_entity.pdbx_description
1 polymer ?
#
loop_
_entity_poly.entity_id
_entity_poly.type
_entity_poly.pdbx_seq_one_letter_code
_entity_poly.pdbx_strand_id
1 'polypeptide(L)'
;MFLIVFAINSPLDEDFSHNLSILGTLMYIFTFAIGAGPVTGLIIPELSSSRTRGKMMSFSFSVHWVCNFMVGLLFLDLVEKFGVGAVYAGFGSVSVVSAIFAYYFLVETKGRSLEEIEMSLKLKRESLKR
;
A
#
# COMPACT_ATOMS: atom_id res chain seq x y z
N MET A 1 3.92 11.23 0.97
CA MET A 1 4.78 10.91 2.13
C MET A 1 6.18 11.51 2.00
N PHE A 2 7.00 11.16 1.00
CA PHE A 2 8.35 11.75 0.85
C PHE A 2 8.37 13.27 0.68
N LEU A 3 7.37 13.87 0.04
CA LEU A 3 7.24 15.33 -0.04
C LEU A 3 7.00 15.99 1.33
N ILE A 4 6.28 15.32 2.22
CA ILE A 4 6.05 15.78 3.60
C ILE A 4 7.39 15.70 4.37
N VAL A 5 8.12 14.61 4.20
CA VAL A 5 9.46 14.45 4.80
C VAL A 5 10.40 15.54 4.30
N PHE A 6 10.39 15.83 3.00
CA PHE A 6 11.20 16.90 2.42
C PHE A 6 10.80 18.28 2.97
N ALA A 7 9.50 18.56 3.10
CA ALA A 7 9.00 19.81 3.68
C ALA A 7 9.47 20.00 5.13
N ILE A 8 9.49 18.93 5.93
CA ILE A 8 9.90 18.97 7.34
C ILE A 8 11.42 19.14 7.50
N ASN A 9 12.24 18.56 6.62
CA ASN A 9 13.70 18.57 6.78
C ASN A 9 14.41 19.71 6.05
N SER A 10 13.73 20.44 5.17
CA SER A 10 14.33 21.51 4.38
C SER A 10 14.23 22.85 5.12
N PRO A 11 15.27 23.71 5.08
CA PRO A 11 15.26 25.04 5.69
C PRO A 11 14.48 26.02 4.78
N LEU A 12 13.18 25.80 4.64
CA LEU A 12 12.26 26.63 3.86
C LEU A 12 11.45 27.53 4.80
N ASP A 13 10.89 28.62 4.26
CA ASP A 13 9.92 29.45 4.99
C ASP A 13 8.78 28.60 5.58
N GLU A 14 8.35 28.92 6.79
CA GLU A 14 7.34 28.15 7.54
C GLU A 14 6.04 27.98 6.74
N ASP A 15 5.58 29.07 6.11
CA ASP A 15 4.38 29.06 5.27
C ASP A 15 4.52 28.11 4.06
N PHE A 16 5.71 28.06 3.46
CA PHE A 16 5.96 27.20 2.31
C PHE A 16 6.03 25.73 2.72
N SER A 17 6.68 25.42 3.86
CA SER A 17 6.73 24.06 4.41
C SER A 17 5.34 23.53 4.78
N HIS A 18 4.49 24.36 5.38
CA HIS A 18 3.11 24.00 5.71
C HIS A 18 2.29 23.68 4.45
N ASN A 19 2.32 24.56 3.45
CA ASN A 19 1.61 24.35 2.19
C ASN A 19 2.08 23.09 1.46
N LEU A 20 3.39 22.82 1.46
CA LEU A 20 3.98 21.64 0.84
C LEU A 20 3.57 20.34 1.58
N SER A 21 3.48 20.39 2.91
CA SER A 21 3.02 19.26 3.73
C SER A 21 1.54 18.94 3.49
N ILE A 22 0.70 19.96 3.36
CA ILE A 22 -0.73 19.81 3.00
C ILE A 22 -0.85 19.19 1.61
N LEU A 23 -0.15 19.74 0.62
CA LEU A 23 -0.15 19.23 -0.75
C LEU A 23 0.32 17.76 -0.79
N GLY A 24 1.40 17.44 -0.09
CA GLY A 24 1.94 16.09 0.01
C GLY A 24 0.97 15.10 0.66
N THR A 25 0.14 15.56 1.60
CA THR A 25 -0.90 14.76 2.25
C THR A 25 -2.07 14.52 1.30
N LEU A 26 -2.56 15.57 0.62
CA LEU A 26 -3.66 15.45 -0.33
C LEU A 26 -3.31 14.54 -1.50
N MET A 27 -2.10 14.65 -2.06
CA MET A 27 -1.65 13.76 -3.13
C MET A 27 -1.54 12.30 -2.67
N TYR A 28 -1.10 12.07 -1.43
CA TYR A 28 -1.09 10.72 -0.88
C TYR A 28 -2.51 10.15 -0.74
N ILE A 29 -3.45 10.92 -0.21
CA ILE A 29 -4.85 10.50 -0.06
C ILE A 29 -5.46 10.21 -1.43
N PHE A 30 -5.25 11.09 -2.42
CA PHE A 30 -5.77 10.93 -3.77
C PHE A 30 -5.23 9.66 -4.45
N THR A 31 -3.92 9.45 -4.41
CA THR A 31 -3.29 8.25 -5.00
C THR A 31 -3.71 6.96 -4.29
N PHE A 32 -3.88 7.00 -2.97
CA PHE A 32 -4.42 5.87 -2.22
C PHE A 32 -5.88 5.57 -2.62
N ALA A 33 -6.71 6.60 -2.75
CA ALA A 33 -8.14 6.46 -3.07
C ALA A 33 -8.39 5.88 -4.47
N ILE A 34 -7.55 6.17 -5.46
CA ILE A 34 -7.69 5.61 -6.82
C ILE A 34 -7.01 4.24 -6.97
N GLY A 35 -6.02 3.93 -6.13
CA GLY A 35 -5.18 2.74 -6.25
C GLY A 35 -5.37 1.78 -5.09
N ALA A 36 -4.46 1.83 -4.13
CA ALA A 36 -4.35 0.84 -3.07
C ALA A 36 -5.61 0.66 -2.22
N GLY A 37 -6.45 1.70 -2.07
CA GLY A 37 -7.72 1.62 -1.35
C GLY A 37 -8.70 0.63 -2.00
N PRO A 38 -9.29 0.93 -3.16
CA PRO A 38 -10.27 0.05 -3.80
C PRO A 38 -9.65 -1.19 -4.44
N VAL A 39 -8.46 -1.08 -5.07
CA VAL A 39 -7.89 -2.16 -5.89
C VAL A 39 -7.49 -3.37 -5.03
N THR A 40 -6.97 -3.16 -3.82
CA THR A 40 -6.60 -4.29 -2.94
C THR A 40 -7.82 -5.11 -2.54
N GLY A 41 -8.97 -4.46 -2.30
CA GLY A 41 -10.22 -5.15 -2.02
C GLY A 41 -10.78 -5.96 -3.20
N LEU A 42 -10.52 -5.51 -4.43
CA LEU A 42 -10.98 -6.17 -5.66
C LEU A 42 -10.07 -7.33 -6.08
N ILE A 43 -8.75 -7.16 -5.93
CA ILE A 43 -7.80 -8.14 -6.48
C ILE A 43 -7.77 -9.45 -5.66
N ILE A 44 -7.98 -9.39 -4.34
CA ILE A 44 -7.99 -10.59 -3.48
C ILE A 44 -9.04 -11.61 -3.95
N PRO A 45 -10.33 -11.25 -4.17
CA PRO A 45 -11.32 -12.21 -4.64
C PRO A 45 -11.12 -12.63 -6.11
N GLU A 46 -10.53 -11.78 -6.95
CA GLU A 46 -10.21 -12.08 -8.36
C GLU A 46 -9.07 -13.10 -8.50
N LEU A 47 -8.05 -13.01 -7.65
CA LEU A 47 -6.93 -13.97 -7.63
C LEU A 47 -7.25 -15.27 -6.88
N SER A 48 -8.40 -15.30 -6.19
CA SER A 48 -8.82 -16.45 -5.40
C SER A 48 -9.72 -17.40 -6.20
N SER A 49 -9.54 -18.70 -5.98
CA SER A 49 -10.48 -19.71 -6.48
C SER A 49 -11.84 -19.55 -5.79
N SER A 50 -12.93 -19.89 -6.48
CA SER A 50 -14.29 -19.83 -5.94
C SER A 50 -14.44 -20.56 -4.59
N ARG A 51 -13.70 -21.67 -4.40
CA ARG A 51 -13.70 -22.48 -3.17
C ARG A 51 -12.94 -21.84 -2.00
N THR A 52 -11.88 -21.06 -2.27
CA THR A 52 -11.00 -20.49 -1.23
C THR A 52 -11.22 -19.00 -0.99
N ARG A 53 -12.00 -18.33 -1.85
CA ARG A 53 -12.28 -16.89 -1.80
C ARG A 53 -12.64 -16.37 -0.42
N GLY A 54 -13.61 -17.01 0.24
CA GLY A 54 -14.04 -16.61 1.58
C GLY A 54 -12.92 -16.65 2.62
N LYS A 55 -12.08 -17.71 2.57
CA LYS A 55 -10.94 -17.88 3.49
C LYS A 55 -9.83 -16.85 3.24
N MET A 56 -9.53 -16.58 1.97
CA MET A 56 -8.51 -15.59 1.59
C MET A 56 -8.94 -14.18 1.97
N MET A 57 -10.20 -13.83 1.76
CA MET A 57 -10.77 -12.54 2.16
C MET A 57 -10.75 -12.34 3.67
N SER A 58 -11.24 -13.32 4.44
CA SER A 58 -11.29 -13.20 5.90
C SER A 58 -9.90 -13.09 6.52
N PHE A 59 -8.94 -13.88 6.03
CA PHE A 59 -7.55 -13.80 6.49
C PHE A 59 -6.93 -12.44 6.17
N SER A 60 -7.06 -11.98 4.92
CA SER A 60 -6.49 -10.69 4.49
C SER A 60 -7.07 -9.51 5.28
N PHE A 61 -8.38 -9.50 5.50
CA PHE A 61 -9.05 -8.46 6.29
C PHE A 61 -8.66 -8.52 7.76
N SER A 62 -8.50 -9.72 8.32
CA SER A 62 -8.03 -9.90 9.71
C SER A 62 -6.62 -9.33 9.87
N VAL A 63 -5.69 -9.65 8.95
CA VAL A 63 -4.34 -9.10 8.95
C VAL A 63 -4.37 -7.57 8.79
N HIS A 64 -5.22 -7.06 7.90
CA HIS A 64 -5.38 -5.62 7.72
C HIS A 64 -5.78 -4.91 9.03
N TRP A 65 -6.78 -5.43 9.74
CA TRP A 65 -7.21 -4.85 11.02
C TRP A 65 -6.17 -4.96 12.12
N VAL A 66 -5.45 -6.09 12.20
CA VAL A 66 -4.36 -6.25 13.17
C VAL A 66 -3.26 -5.22 12.89
N CYS A 67 -2.83 -5.07 11.64
CA CYS A 67 -1.83 -4.05 11.26
C CYS A 67 -2.34 -2.64 11.55
N ASN A 68 -3.60 -2.32 11.23
CA ASN A 68 -4.20 -1.02 11.52
C ASN A 68 -4.22 -0.72 13.02
N PHE A 69 -4.57 -1.71 13.84
CA PHE A 69 -4.54 -1.59 15.29
C PHE A 69 -3.12 -1.35 15.81
N MET A 70 -2.13 -2.10 15.33
CA MET A 70 -0.72 -1.91 15.70
C MET A 70 -0.21 -0.52 15.32
N VAL A 71 -0.55 -0.03 14.13
CA VAL A 71 -0.20 1.33 13.71
C VAL A 71 -0.85 2.35 14.63
N GLY A 72 -2.15 2.21 14.92
CA GLY A 72 -2.85 3.12 15.83
C GLY A 72 -2.26 3.15 17.24
N LEU A 73 -1.82 2.01 17.76
CA LEU A 73 -1.17 1.93 19.07
C LEU A 73 0.24 2.54 19.08
N LEU A 74 1.06 2.24 18.07
CA LEU A 74 2.49 2.55 18.10
C LEU A 74 2.82 3.91 17.48
N PHE A 75 1.91 4.52 16.73
CA PHE A 75 2.21 5.71 15.94
C PHE A 75 2.73 6.88 16.77
N LEU A 76 2.04 7.24 17.86
CA LEU A 76 2.44 8.37 18.70
C LEU A 76 3.79 8.10 19.39
N ASP A 77 3.98 6.91 19.96
CA ASP A 77 5.24 6.49 20.59
C ASP A 77 6.42 6.53 19.61
N LEU A 78 6.21 6.13 18.36
CA LEU A 78 7.23 6.17 17.31
C LEU A 78 7.54 7.61 16.89
N VAL A 79 6.52 8.47 16.78
CA VAL A 79 6.69 9.88 16.46
C VAL A 79 7.44 10.61 17.58
N GLU A 80 7.15 10.31 18.85
CA GLU A 80 7.87 10.89 19.99
C GLU A 80 9.35 10.49 19.99
N LYS A 81 9.65 9.22 19.70
CA LYS A 81 11.03 8.69 19.74
C LYS A 81 11.87 9.06 18.52
N PHE A 82 11.29 9.03 17.32
CA PHE A 82 12.03 9.14 16.06
C PHE A 82 11.69 10.41 15.26
N GLY A 83 10.67 11.16 15.68
CA GLY A 83 10.16 12.32 14.97
C GLY A 83 9.24 11.96 13.80
N VAL A 84 8.41 12.92 13.40
CA VAL A 84 7.42 12.78 12.32
C VAL A 84 8.09 12.42 10.99
N GLY A 85 9.22 13.07 10.66
CA GLY A 85 9.92 12.85 9.39
C GLY A 85 10.37 11.41 9.20
N ALA A 86 10.97 10.79 10.21
CA ALA A 86 11.44 9.40 10.12
C ALA A 86 10.27 8.41 10.00
N VAL A 87 9.20 8.60 10.78
CA VAL A 87 8.01 7.75 10.73
C VAL A 87 7.33 7.81 9.36
N TYR A 88 7.17 9.02 8.80
CA TYR A 88 6.57 9.22 7.47
C TYR A 88 7.46 8.69 6.34
N ALA A 89 8.80 8.78 6.49
CA ALA A 89 9.74 8.15 5.57
C ALA A 89 9.63 6.62 5.60
N GLY A 90 9.42 6.04 6.79
CA GLY A 90 9.15 4.62 6.98
C GLY A 90 7.88 4.17 6.24
N PHE A 91 6.76 4.84 6.46
CA PHE A 91 5.51 4.53 5.74
C PHE A 91 5.62 4.73 4.22
N GLY A 92 6.32 5.78 3.79
CA GLY A 92 6.63 6.00 2.37
C GLY A 92 7.45 4.87 1.77
N SER A 93 8.45 4.38 2.50
CA SER A 93 9.30 3.26 2.06
C SER A 93 8.51 1.97 1.93
N VAL A 94 7.65 1.65 2.90
CA VAL A 94 6.75 0.48 2.83
C VAL A 94 5.81 0.59 1.63
N SER A 95 5.31 1.79 1.33
CA SER A 95 4.45 2.01 0.16
C SER A 95 5.19 1.75 -1.16
N VAL A 96 6.44 2.18 -1.28
CA VAL A 96 7.28 1.90 -2.46
C VAL A 96 7.56 0.40 -2.59
N VAL A 97 7.93 -0.27 -1.50
CA VAL A 97 8.14 -1.73 -1.50
C VAL A 97 6.85 -2.46 -1.90
N SER A 98 5.70 -2.02 -1.40
CA SER A 98 4.40 -2.58 -1.79
C SER A 98 4.08 -2.36 -3.28
N ALA A 99 4.43 -1.20 -3.84
CA ALA A 99 4.24 -0.92 -5.27
C ALA A 99 5.15 -1.80 -6.14
N ILE A 100 6.41 -1.98 -5.74
CA ILE A 100 7.36 -2.89 -6.39
C ILE A 100 6.83 -4.33 -6.32
N PHE A 101 6.37 -4.76 -5.15
CA PHE A 101 5.76 -6.08 -4.97
C PHE A 101 4.55 -6.26 -5.88
N ALA A 102 3.65 -5.26 -5.94
CA ALA A 102 2.49 -5.30 -6.81
C ALA A 102 2.89 -5.46 -8.29
N TYR A 103 3.86 -4.67 -8.75
CA TYR A 103 4.36 -4.72 -10.13
C TYR A 103 4.93 -6.09 -10.50
N TYR A 104 5.75 -6.69 -9.63
CA TYR A 104 6.41 -7.96 -9.94
C TYR A 104 5.59 -9.20 -9.63
N PHE A 105 4.71 -9.20 -8.63
CA PHE A 105 4.02 -10.41 -8.16
C PHE A 105 2.55 -10.48 -8.57
N LEU A 106 1.85 -9.36 -8.74
CA LEU A 106 0.45 -9.39 -9.16
C LEU A 106 0.31 -9.56 -10.68
N VAL A 107 -0.78 -10.19 -11.10
CA VAL A 107 -1.16 -10.29 -12.52
C VAL A 107 -2.24 -9.25 -12.79
N GLU A 108 -2.27 -8.72 -14.00
CA GLU A 108 -3.36 -7.85 -14.44
C GLU A 108 -4.65 -8.67 -14.55
N THR A 109 -5.70 -8.23 -13.85
CA THR A 109 -7.02 -8.89 -13.79
C THR A 109 -8.09 -8.10 -14.53
N LYS A 110 -7.83 -6.83 -14.87
CA LYS A 110 -8.81 -5.94 -15.48
C LYS A 110 -9.26 -6.47 -16.85
N GLY A 111 -10.57 -6.69 -16.97
CA GLY A 111 -11.21 -7.10 -18.23
C GLY A 111 -10.89 -8.52 -18.68
N ARG A 112 -10.37 -9.38 -17.78
CA ARG A 112 -10.05 -10.79 -18.05
C ARG A 112 -11.09 -11.72 -17.43
N SER A 113 -11.28 -12.90 -18.04
CA SER A 113 -12.08 -13.95 -17.42
C SER A 113 -11.34 -14.59 -16.23
N LEU A 114 -12.07 -15.26 -15.35
CA LEU A 114 -11.47 -15.95 -14.20
C LEU A 114 -10.52 -17.07 -14.67
N GLU A 115 -10.85 -17.73 -15.78
CA GLU A 115 -10.03 -18.78 -16.39
C GLU A 115 -8.70 -18.21 -16.94
N GLU A 116 -8.73 -17.04 -17.58
CA GLU A 116 -7.54 -16.35 -18.07
C GLU A 116 -6.63 -15.89 -16.92
N ILE A 117 -7.22 -15.42 -15.82
CA ILE A 117 -6.49 -15.05 -14.60
C ILE A 117 -5.81 -16.29 -13.99
N GLU A 118 -6.51 -17.41 -13.89
CA GLU A 118 -5.94 -18.65 -13.35
C GLU A 118 -4.78 -19.17 -14.21
N MET A 119 -4.91 -19.11 -15.54
CA MET A 119 -3.83 -19.48 -16.45
C MET A 119 -2.62 -18.54 -16.32
N SER A 120 -2.86 -17.23 -16.23
CA SER A 120 -1.80 -16.23 -16.04
C SER A 120 -1.03 -16.46 -14.73
N LEU A 121 -1.74 -16.81 -13.64
CA LEU A 121 -1.16 -17.16 -12.35
C LEU A 121 -0.30 -18.43 -12.42
N LYS A 122 -0.76 -19.46 -13.15
CA LYS A 122 0.01 -20.71 -13.35
C LYS A 122 1.30 -20.44 -14.10
N LEU A 123 1.25 -19.74 -15.23
CA LEU A 123 2.42 -19.40 -16.05
C LEU A 123 3.45 -18.59 -15.25
N LYS A 124 2.99 -17.58 -14.50
CA LYS A 124 3.88 -16.76 -13.67
C LYS A 124 4.52 -17.55 -12.52
N ARG A 125 3.79 -18.51 -11.94
CA ARG A 125 4.36 -19.42 -10.93
C ARG A 125 5.46 -20.30 -11.51
N GLU A 126 5.35 -20.72 -12.77
CA GLU A 126 6.37 -21.52 -13.45
C GLU A 126 7.61 -20.69 -13.83
N SER A 127 7.44 -19.44 -14.25
CA SER A 127 8.58 -18.55 -14.56
C SER A 127 9.40 -18.21 -13.32
N LEU A 128 8.77 -18.10 -12.15
CA LEU A 128 9.47 -17.86 -10.87
C LEU A 128 10.23 -19.08 -10.32
N LYS A 129 10.02 -20.27 -10.89
CA LYS A 129 10.71 -21.51 -10.49
C LYS A 129 11.95 -21.82 -11.34
N ARG A 130 12.16 -21.11 -12.44
CA ARG A 130 13.33 -21.22 -13.31
C ARG A 130 14.37 -20.20 -12.92
#